data_AF-A0A9E5Y7U0-F1
#
_entry.id   AF-A0A9E5Y7U0-F1
#
_cell.length_a   1.000
_cell.length_b   1.000
_cell.length_c   1.000
_cell.angle_alpha   90.00
_cell.angle_beta   90.00
_cell.angle_gamma   90.00
#
_symmetry.space_group_name_H-M   'P 1'
#
loop_
_entity.id
_entity.type
_entity.pdbx_description
1 polymer ?
#
loop_
_entity_poly.entity_id
_entity_poly.type
_entity_poly.pdbx_seq_one_letter_code
_entity_poly.pdbx_strand_id
1 'polypeptide(L)' 'WARSAVATAVKNGIIKGYTDNTFRPQDNATRAEAATVIMNALNLNK' A
#
# COMPACT_ATOMS: atom_id res chain seq x y z
N TRP A 1 4.25 14.69 5.63
CA TRP A 1 5.28 14.29 4.65
C TRP A 1 4.80 13.15 3.73
N ALA A 2 4.26 12.02 4.25
CA ALA A 2 3.95 10.83 3.43
C ALA A 2 2.77 10.95 2.43
N ARG A 3 1.92 11.99 2.55
CA ARG A 3 0.65 12.11 1.81
C ARG A 3 0.81 11.99 0.29
N SER A 4 1.78 12.69 -0.30
CA SER A 4 2.01 12.69 -1.75
C SER A 4 2.54 11.34 -2.25
N ALA A 5 3.45 10.72 -1.50
CA ALA A 5 3.99 9.39 -1.81
C ALA A 5 2.89 8.32 -1.75
N VAL A 6 2.05 8.35 -0.70
CA VAL A 6 0.91 7.43 -0.56
C VAL A 6 -0.09 7.61 -1.70
N ALA A 7 -0.45 8.86 -2.05
CA ALA A 7 -1.35 9.12 -3.18
C ALA A 7 -0.81 8.55 -4.51
N THR A 8 0.50 8.64 -4.73
CA THR A 8 1.16 8.07 -5.90
C THR A 8 1.13 6.54 -5.88
N ALA A 9 1.41 5.93 -4.72
CA ALA A 9 1.34 4.48 -4.56
C ALA A 9 -0.08 3.94 -4.80
N VAL A 10 -1.11 4.66 -4.33
CA VAL A 10 -2.52 4.30 -4.57
C VAL A 10 -2.87 4.39 -6.05
N LYS A 11 -2.49 5.49 -6.71
CA LYS A 11 -2.73 5.68 -8.15
C LYS A 11 -2.10 4.58 -9.00
N ASN A 12 -0.94 4.08 -8.60
CA ASN A 12 -0.24 2.99 -9.29
C ASN A 12 -0.67 1.58 -8.85
N GLY A 13 -1.69 1.46 -7.98
CA GLY A 13 -2.19 0.17 -7.51
C GLY A 13 -1.25 -0.57 -6.54
N ILE A 14 -0.20 0.11 -6.06
CA ILE A 14 0.78 -0.46 -5.13
C ILE A 14 0.17 -0.63 -3.73
N ILE A 15 -0.64 0.35 -3.29
CA ILE A 15 -1.37 0.34 -2.02
C ILE A 15 -2.86 0.53 -2.33
N LYS A 16 -3.74 -0.26 -1.68
CA LYS A 16 -5.20 -0.12 -1.84
C LYS A 16 -5.93 0.39 -0.59
N GLY A 17 -5.26 0.40 0.56
CA GLY A 17 -5.90 0.65 1.85
C GLY A 17 -6.68 -0.56 2.34
N TYR A 18 -7.49 -0.36 3.38
CA TYR A 18 -8.32 -1.39 3.98
C TYR A 18 -9.73 -1.41 3.36
N THR A 19 -10.47 -2.49 3.60
CA THR A 19 -11.84 -2.68 3.09
C THR A 19 -12.84 -1.65 3.60
N ASP A 20 -12.53 -1.00 4.72
CA ASP A 20 -13.30 0.11 5.32
C ASP A 20 -12.97 1.48 4.69
N ASN A 21 -12.25 1.50 3.56
CA ASN A 21 -11.75 2.70 2.89
C ASN A 21 -10.79 3.56 3.74
N THR A 22 -10.16 2.97 4.76
CA THR A 22 -9.15 3.67 5.56
C THR A 22 -7.73 3.43 5.07
N PHE A 23 -6.86 4.39 5.33
CA PHE A 23 -5.42 4.23 5.30
C PHE A 23 -4.91 4.56 6.70
N ARG A 24 -4.19 3.63 7.33
CA ARG A 24 -3.78 3.71 8.73
C ARG A 24 -2.27 3.98 8.84
N PRO A 25 -1.81 5.23 8.62
CA PRO A 25 -0.39 5.55 8.49
C PRO A 25 0.43 5.38 9.77
N GLN A 26 -0.22 5.31 10.94
CA GLN A 26 0.43 5.16 12.24
C GLN A 26 0.39 3.72 12.75
N ASP A 27 -0.36 2.83 12.10
CA ASP A 27 -0.44 1.42 12.48
C ASP A 27 0.76 0.64 11.94
N ASN A 28 1.11 -0.44 12.64
CA ASN A 28 2.14 -1.36 12.16
C ASN A 28 1.58 -2.25 11.04
N ALA A 29 2.32 -2.36 9.94
CA ALA A 29 2.03 -3.32 8.90
C ALA A 29 2.42 -4.74 9.33
N THR A 30 1.58 -5.70 8.99
CA THR A 30 1.92 -7.13 9.05
C THR A 30 2.91 -7.49 7.94
N ARG A 31 3.61 -8.62 8.12
CA ARG A 31 4.53 -9.16 7.10
C ARG A 31 3.82 -9.44 5.77
N ALA A 32 2.57 -9.89 5.82
CA ALA A 32 1.77 -10.18 4.63
C ALA A 32 1.40 -8.90 3.86
N GLU A 33 1.02 -7.83 4.56
CA GLU A 33 0.74 -6.52 3.94
C GLU A 33 2.02 -5.94 3.31
N ALA A 34 3.15 -6.00 4.03
CA ALA A 34 4.43 -5.53 3.50
C ALA A 34 4.85 -6.30 2.23
N ALA A 35 4.75 -7.64 2.24
CA ALA A 35 5.05 -8.47 1.08
C ALA A 35 4.13 -8.14 -0.11
N THR A 36 2.83 -7.95 0.14
CA THR A 36 1.85 -7.58 -0.89
C THR A 36 2.21 -6.26 -1.56
N VAL A 37 2.59 -5.24 -0.78
CA VAL A 37 3.03 -3.94 -1.29
C VAL A 37 4.29 -4.08 -2.16
N ILE A 38 5.27 -4.88 -1.72
CA ILE A 38 6.49 -5.14 -2.49
C ILE A 38 6.17 -5.85 -3.80
N MET A 39 5.35 -6.90 -3.78
CA MET A 39 4.95 -7.63 -4.99
C MET A 39 4.22 -6.74 -6.00
N ASN A 40 3.33 -5.86 -5.52
CA ASN A 40 2.65 -4.89 -6.39
C ASN A 40 3.62 -3.86 -6.97
N ALA A 41 4.55 -3.35 -6.16
CA ALA A 41 5.57 -2.40 -6.62
C ALA A 41 6.50 -2.99 -7.70
N LEU A 42 6.80 -4.29 -7.58
CA LEU A 42 7.60 -5.04 -8.55
C LEU A 42 6.77 -5.62 -9.70
N ASN A 43 5.44 -5.39 -9.72
CA ASN A 43 4.52 -5.88 -10.74
C ASN A 43 4.54 -7.42 -10.91
N LEU A 44 4.70 -8.15 -9.80
CA LEU A 44 4.83 -9.61 -9.77
C LEU A 44 3.48 -10.34 -9.64
N ASN A 45 2.39 -9.61 -9.36
CA ASN A 45 1.04 -10.14 -9.20
C ASN A 45 0.24 -10.15 -10.52
N LYS A 46 0.90 -10.39 -11.65
CA LYS A 46 0.27 -10.50 -12.98
C LYS A 46 -0.14 -11.94 -13.29
#